data_AF-A0A974CMX9-F1
#
_entry.id   AF-A0A974CMX9-F1
#
_cell.length_a   1.000
_cell.length_b   1.000
_cell.length_c   1.000
_cell.angle_alpha   90.00
_cell.angle_beta   90.00
_cell.angle_gamma   90.00
#
_symmetry.space_group_name_H-M   'P 1'
#
loop_
_entity.id
_entity.type
_entity.pdbx_description
1 polymer ?
#
loop_
_entity_poly.entity_id
_entity_poly.type
_entity_poly.pdbx_seq_one_letter_code
_entity_poly.pdbx_strand_id
1 'polypeptide(L)'
;MFWEGSVDTLIEFLQILIVSTLKFTLYHGIEKFNFLDVSIQKTGTRLETDLYKKDTDRNNLLHNTSFHPQVLLKSLPMTQFKRVKRIVSSEQQCELHLKEMSEWFVERGYSRCKLNENLTAIQRKTPIQ
;
A
#
# COMPACT_ATOMS: atom_id res chain seq x y z
N MET A 1 -18.06 -1.12 2.57
CA MET A 1 -19.33 -1.62 3.10
C MET A 1 -18.98 -2.50 4.30
N PHE A 2 -19.51 -2.17 5.48
CA PHE A 2 -19.40 -3.03 6.65
C PHE A 2 -20.69 -3.85 6.75
N TRP A 3 -20.58 -5.14 7.02
CA TRP A 3 -21.75 -5.99 7.25
C TRP A 3 -22.13 -5.92 8.73
N GLU A 4 -23.35 -5.49 9.02
CA GLU A 4 -23.84 -5.34 10.40
C GLU A 4 -24.66 -6.55 10.87
N GLY A 5 -24.99 -7.48 9.98
CA GLY A 5 -25.70 -8.72 10.30
C GLY A 5 -24.79 -9.84 10.80
N SER A 6 -25.37 -11.03 11.03
CA SER A 6 -24.57 -12.23 11.34
C SER A 6 -23.79 -12.70 10.10
N VAL A 7 -22.81 -13.58 10.32
CA VAL A 7 -22.10 -14.24 9.21
C VAL A 7 -23.06 -15.05 8.35
N ASP A 8 -24.08 -15.67 8.94
CA ASP A 8 -25.08 -16.46 8.22
C ASP A 8 -25.85 -15.61 7.22
N THR A 9 -26.32 -14.42 7.63
CA THR A 9 -27.04 -13.51 6.72
C THR A 9 -26.13 -12.96 5.63
N LEU A 10 -24.82 -12.80 5.90
CA LEU A 10 -23.84 -12.44 4.88
C LEU A 10 -23.66 -13.55 3.84
N ILE A 11 -23.63 -14.80 4.27
CA ILE A 11 -23.52 -15.96 3.39
C ILE A 11 -24.78 -16.07 2.51
N GLU A 12 -25.97 -15.91 3.07
CA GLU A 12 -27.23 -15.89 2.31
C GLU A 12 -27.23 -14.78 1.25
N PHE A 13 -26.80 -13.57 1.62
CA PHE A 13 -26.65 -12.46 0.68
C PHE A 13 -25.68 -12.78 -0.46
N LEU A 14 -24.53 -13.37 -0.15
CA LEU A 14 -23.55 -13.76 -1.15
C LEU A 14 -24.06 -14.86 -2.07
N GLN A 15 -24.84 -15.82 -1.57
CA GLN A 15 -25.45 -16.86 -2.39
C GLN A 15 -26.36 -16.27 -3.48
N ILE A 16 -27.12 -15.21 -3.17
CA ILE A 16 -27.94 -14.49 -4.16
C ILE A 16 -27.06 -13.90 -5.28
N LEU A 17 -25.92 -13.32 -4.92
CA LEU A 17 -25.01 -12.69 -5.88
C LEU A 17 -24.26 -13.72 -6.75
N ILE A 18 -23.96 -14.90 -6.20
CA ILE A 18 -23.22 -15.97 -6.88
C ILE A 18 -24.05 -16.64 -8.00
N VAL A 19 -25.38 -16.46 -8.02
CA VAL A 19 -26.23 -16.91 -9.14
C VAL A 19 -25.98 -16.11 -10.44
N SER A 20 -25.23 -15.00 -10.36
CA SER A 20 -24.77 -14.22 -11.52
C SER A 20 -23.43 -14.75 -12.07
N THR A 21 -22.92 -14.17 -13.15
CA THR A 21 -21.58 -14.46 -13.70
C THR A 21 -20.41 -14.08 -12.77
N LEU A 22 -20.69 -13.51 -11.59
CA LEU A 22 -19.68 -13.05 -10.64
C LEU A 22 -19.43 -14.11 -9.56
N LYS A 23 -18.15 -14.49 -9.41
CA LYS A 23 -17.70 -15.35 -8.32
C LYS A 23 -17.16 -14.49 -7.17
N PHE A 24 -17.69 -14.69 -5.98
CA PHE A 24 -17.25 -14.01 -4.77
C PHE A 24 -16.46 -14.96 -3.86
N THR A 25 -15.43 -14.43 -3.19
CA THR A 25 -14.70 -15.15 -2.14
C THR A 25 -14.94 -14.44 -0.82
N LEU A 26 -15.47 -15.16 0.17
CA LEU A 26 -15.71 -14.63 1.52
C LEU A 26 -14.55 -15.02 2.44
N TYR A 27 -14.06 -14.03 3.17
CA TYR A 27 -13.09 -14.17 4.25
C TYR A 27 -13.74 -13.63 5.53
N HIS A 28 -13.90 -14.46 6.56
CA HIS A 28 -14.48 -14.07 7.85
C HIS A 28 -13.61 -14.57 9.01
N GLY A 29 -13.67 -13.87 10.16
CA GLY A 29 -12.90 -14.24 11.36
C GLY A 29 -11.38 -14.02 11.26
N ILE A 30 -10.92 -13.26 10.27
CA ILE A 30 -9.49 -13.03 10.02
C ILE A 30 -9.06 -11.71 10.66
N GLU A 31 -8.04 -11.75 11.50
CA GLU A 31 -7.47 -10.55 12.15
C GLU A 31 -6.70 -9.66 11.16
N LYS A 32 -6.06 -10.29 10.17
CA LYS A 32 -5.24 -9.64 9.16
C LYS A 32 -5.39 -10.32 7.81
N PHE A 33 -5.74 -9.57 6.77
CA PHE A 33 -5.82 -10.10 5.41
C PHE A 33 -5.10 -9.20 4.41
N ASN A 34 -4.66 -9.80 3.31
CA ASN A 34 -3.91 -9.11 2.27
C ASN A 34 -4.76 -9.00 1.01
N PHE A 35 -4.78 -7.82 0.40
CA PHE A 35 -5.44 -7.58 -0.88
C PHE A 35 -4.60 -6.63 -1.72
N LEU A 36 -4.22 -7.09 -2.93
CA LEU A 36 -3.28 -6.38 -3.80
C LEU A 36 -1.99 -6.03 -3.05
N ASP A 37 -1.72 -4.74 -2.90
CA ASP A 37 -0.55 -4.17 -2.23
C ASP A 37 -0.85 -3.64 -0.82
N VAL A 38 -2.00 -4.00 -0.26
CA VAL A 38 -2.44 -3.56 1.05
C VAL A 38 -2.66 -4.74 1.98
N SER A 39 -2.09 -4.65 3.17
CA SER A 39 -2.41 -5.49 4.31
C SER A 39 -3.39 -4.72 5.19
N ILE A 40 -4.52 -5.33 5.52
CA ILE A 40 -5.56 -4.74 6.35
C ILE A 40 -5.65 -5.54 7.64
N GLN A 41 -5.55 -4.86 8.78
CA GLN A 41 -5.62 -5.45 10.11
C GLN A 41 -6.62 -4.69 10.96
N LYS A 42 -7.38 -5.41 11.79
CA LYS A 42 -8.25 -4.78 12.80
C LYS A 42 -7.47 -4.57 14.10
N THR A 43 -7.36 -3.32 14.53
CA THR A 43 -6.71 -2.94 15.80
C THR A 43 -7.76 -2.26 16.68
N GLY A 44 -8.32 -3.01 17.64
CA GLY A 44 -9.44 -2.56 18.46
C GLY A 44 -10.70 -2.27 17.64
N THR A 45 -11.13 -1.02 17.61
CA THR A 45 -12.30 -0.55 16.81
C THR A 45 -11.92 0.04 15.46
N ARG A 46 -10.62 0.12 15.14
CA ARG A 46 -10.13 0.74 13.90
C ARG A 46 -9.55 -0.31 12.95
N LEU A 47 -9.55 0.02 11.67
CA LEU A 47 -8.76 -0.68 10.68
C LEU A 47 -7.43 0.05 10.50
N GLU A 48 -6.35 -0.71 10.55
CA GLU A 48 -5.03 -0.26 10.18
C GLU A 48 -4.64 -0.89 8.84
N THR A 49 -4.00 -0.09 8.01
CA THR A 49 -3.55 -0.48 6.69
C THR A 49 -2.04 -0.34 6.60
N ASP A 50 -1.42 -1.29 5.93
CA ASP A 50 0.02 -1.34 5.72
C ASP A 50 0.34 -1.85 4.31
N LEU A 51 1.58 -1.68 3.87
CA LEU A 51 2.04 -2.23 2.60
C LEU A 51 2.11 -3.75 2.68
N TYR A 52 1.51 -4.41 1.70
CA TYR A 52 1.68 -5.85 1.50
C TYR A 52 2.59 -6.12 0.31
N LYS A 53 3.53 -7.04 0.51
CA LYS A 53 4.44 -7.54 -0.50
C LYS A 53 4.50 -9.05 -0.37
N LYS A 54 4.42 -9.78 -1.48
CA LYS A 54 4.54 -11.24 -1.44
C LYS A 54 5.98 -11.63 -1.12
N ASP A 55 6.18 -12.77 -0.47
CA ASP A 55 7.52 -13.28 -0.15
C ASP A 55 8.39 -13.50 -1.40
N THR A 56 7.75 -13.71 -2.55
CA THR A 56 8.41 -13.88 -3.86
C THR A 56 8.68 -12.57 -4.59
N ASP A 57 8.13 -11.44 -4.14
CA ASP A 57 8.35 -10.16 -4.79
C ASP A 57 9.77 -9.64 -4.51
N ARG A 58 10.50 -9.34 -5.57
CA ARG A 58 11.82 -8.68 -5.48
C ARG A 58 11.68 -7.16 -5.56
N ASN A 59 12.77 -6.44 -5.25
CA ASN A 59 12.83 -4.99 -5.49
C ASN A 59 12.83 -4.72 -7.01
N ASN A 60 11.63 -4.54 -7.58
CA ASN A 60 11.42 -4.33 -9.01
C ASN A 60 11.48 -2.84 -9.41
N LEU A 61 12.03 -1.96 -8.56
CA LEU A 61 12.22 -0.57 -8.93
C LEU A 61 13.15 -0.45 -10.15
N LEU A 62 12.91 0.53 -11.02
CA LEU A 62 13.77 0.79 -12.17
C LEU A 62 15.15 1.29 -11.70
N HIS A 63 16.22 1.01 -12.47
CA HIS A 63 17.52 1.58 -12.16
C HIS A 63 17.60 2.99 -12.72
N ASN A 64 18.27 3.92 -12.05
CA ASN A 64 18.38 5.30 -12.52
C ASN A 64 19.14 5.45 -13.85
N THR A 65 19.95 4.45 -14.24
CA THR A 65 20.65 4.41 -15.55
C THR A 65 19.99 3.49 -16.58
N SER A 66 18.80 2.97 -16.30
CA SER A 66 18.07 2.14 -17.25
C SER A 66 17.60 2.94 -18.48
N PHE A 67 17.32 2.25 -19.58
CA PHE A 67 16.87 2.86 -20.84
C PHE A 67 15.38 3.22 -20.80
N HIS A 68 14.99 4.03 -19.83
CA HIS A 68 13.63 4.54 -19.65
C HIS A 68 13.62 6.07 -19.73
N PRO A 69 12.46 6.68 -20.08
CA PRO A 69 12.33 8.12 -20.14
C PRO A 69 12.75 8.80 -18.84
N GLN A 70 13.57 9.85 -18.95
CA GLN A 70 14.11 10.56 -17.79
C GLN A 70 13.01 11.16 -16.89
N VAL A 71 11.88 11.56 -17.46
CA VAL A 71 10.72 12.05 -16.71
C VAL A 71 10.12 10.97 -15.82
N LEU A 72 10.05 9.72 -16.30
CA LEU A 72 9.56 8.59 -15.53
C LEU A 72 10.52 8.29 -14.37
N LEU A 73 11.83 8.19 -14.67
CA LEU A 73 12.85 7.90 -13.65
C LEU A 73 12.83 8.97 -12.54
N LYS A 74 12.77 10.26 -12.90
CA LYS A 74 12.73 11.36 -11.92
C LYS A 74 11.46 11.39 -11.06
N SER A 75 10.31 10.99 -11.61
CA SER A 75 9.03 11.03 -10.89
C SER A 75 8.75 9.76 -10.07
N LEU A 76 9.46 8.67 -10.35
CA LEU A 76 9.24 7.37 -9.70
C LEU A 76 9.39 7.43 -8.17
N PRO A 77 10.45 8.04 -7.57
CA PRO A 77 10.58 8.07 -6.11
C PRO A 77 9.43 8.81 -5.41
N MET A 78 9.08 10.00 -5.91
CA MET A 78 7.98 10.80 -5.36
C MET A 78 6.64 10.05 -5.45
N THR A 79 6.38 9.37 -6.56
CA THR A 79 5.15 8.58 -6.76
C THR A 79 5.07 7.42 -5.78
N GLN A 80 6.20 6.73 -5.57
CA GLN A 80 6.29 5.60 -4.65
C GLN A 80 6.15 6.05 -3.19
N PHE A 81 6.79 7.14 -2.77
CA PHE A 81 6.61 7.69 -1.43
C PHE A 81 5.17 8.15 -1.15
N LYS A 82 4.50 8.77 -2.14
CA LYS A 82 3.07 9.09 -2.03
C LYS A 82 2.20 7.85 -1.86
N ARG A 83 2.57 6.74 -2.49
CA ARG A 83 1.87 5.46 -2.32
C ARG A 83 2.00 4.95 -0.89
N VAL A 84 3.19 5.01 -0.29
CA VAL A 84 3.38 4.69 1.14
C VAL A 84 2.42 5.52 2.01
N LYS A 85 2.42 6.85 1.85
CA LYS A 85 1.56 7.76 2.64
C LYS A 85 0.06 7.52 2.48
N ARG A 86 -0.38 7.00 1.33
CA ARG A 86 -1.80 6.68 1.09
C ARG A 86 -2.22 5.34 1.68
N ILE A 87 -1.31 4.37 1.70
CA ILE A 87 -1.61 3.00 2.12
C ILE A 87 -1.38 2.83 3.61
N VAL A 88 -0.29 3.37 4.17
CA VAL A 88 0.09 3.11 5.55
C VAL A 88 -0.64 4.08 6.48
N SER A 89 -1.51 3.55 7.34
CA SER A 89 -2.33 4.38 8.24
C SER A 89 -1.60 4.79 9.51
N SER A 90 -0.66 3.97 10.00
CA SER A 90 0.15 4.28 11.18
C SER A 90 1.28 5.22 10.81
N GLU A 91 1.41 6.33 11.53
CA GLU A 91 2.46 7.33 11.28
C GLU A 91 3.86 6.74 11.48
N GLN A 92 4.06 6.01 12.58
CA GLN A 92 5.33 5.35 12.88
C GLN A 92 5.72 4.34 11.79
N GLN A 93 4.78 3.51 11.34
CA GLN A 93 5.05 2.55 10.25
C GLN A 93 5.28 3.26 8.93
N CYS A 94 4.54 4.35 8.67
CA CYS A 94 4.72 5.14 7.45
C CYS A 94 6.14 5.72 7.37
N GLU A 95 6.69 6.23 8.47
CA GLU A 95 8.06 6.73 8.52
C GLU A 95 9.09 5.62 8.24
N LEU A 96 8.89 4.44 8.83
CA LEU A 96 9.72 3.26 8.60
C LEU A 96 9.70 2.87 7.11
N HIS A 97 8.52 2.70 6.52
CA HIS A 97 8.36 2.34 5.11
C HIS A 97 8.92 3.38 4.15
N LEU A 98 8.80 4.67 4.47
CA LEU A 98 9.41 5.75 3.68
C LEU A 98 10.95 5.66 3.70
N LYS A 99 11.53 5.32 4.86
CA LYS A 99 12.97 5.11 4.99
C LYS A 99 13.43 3.89 4.20
N GLU A 100 12.77 2.75 4.36
CA GLU A 100 13.08 1.52 3.62
C GLU A 100 12.97 1.73 2.11
N MET A 101 11.93 2.41 1.65
CA MET A 101 11.76 2.71 0.24
C MET A 101 12.85 3.65 -0.29
N SER A 102 13.31 4.60 0.53
CA SER A 102 14.44 5.47 0.18
C SER A 102 15.73 4.66 0.03
N GLU A 103 16.01 3.75 0.96
CA GLU A 103 17.16 2.83 0.88
C GLU A 103 17.12 2.01 -0.43
N TRP A 104 15.95 1.44 -0.77
CA TRP A 104 15.77 0.71 -2.03
C TRP A 104 16.02 1.56 -3.27
N PHE A 105 15.66 2.86 -3.26
CA PHE A 105 16.01 3.74 -4.38
C PHE A 105 17.50 4.05 -4.43
N VAL A 106 18.18 4.19 -3.29
CA VAL A 106 19.64 4.37 -3.26
C VAL A 106 20.35 3.17 -3.90
N GLU A 107 19.94 1.95 -3.53
CA GLU A 107 20.45 0.71 -4.14
C GLU A 107 20.26 0.66 -5.66
N ARG A 108 19.26 1.38 -6.18
CA ARG A 108 18.93 1.47 -7.61
C ARG A 108 19.57 2.67 -8.32
N GLY A 109 20.55 3.31 -7.69
CA GLY A 109 21.36 4.36 -8.29
C GLY A 109 20.73 5.75 -8.26
N TYR A 110 19.72 5.98 -7.42
CA TYR A 110 19.12 7.30 -7.25
C TYR A 110 19.91 8.14 -6.25
N SER A 111 19.99 9.45 -6.52
CA SER A 111 20.73 10.39 -5.66
C SER A 111 20.02 10.59 -4.31
N ARG A 112 20.74 10.35 -3.20
CA ARG A 112 20.26 10.61 -1.83
C ARG A 112 19.74 12.04 -1.64
N CYS A 113 20.38 13.03 -2.25
CA CYS A 113 19.97 14.43 -2.16
C CYS A 113 18.53 14.62 -2.69
N LYS A 114 18.26 14.11 -3.89
CA LYS A 114 16.92 14.17 -4.52
C LYS A 114 15.87 13.37 -3.74
N LEU A 115 16.25 12.23 -3.16
CA LEU A 115 15.36 11.44 -2.33
C LEU A 115 14.97 12.19 -1.05
N ASN A 116 15.93 12.86 -0.41
CA ASN A 116 15.67 13.69 0.78
C ASN A 116 14.77 14.88 0.44
N GLU A 117 14.99 15.58 -0.68
CA GLU A 117 14.10 16.64 -1.16
C GLU A 117 12.65 16.14 -1.32
N ASN A 118 12.48 14.95 -1.92
CA ASN A 118 11.18 14.33 -2.10
C ASN A 118 10.51 13.98 -0.76
N LEU A 119 11.26 13.41 0.19
CA LEU A 119 10.76 13.07 1.53
C LEU A 119 10.32 14.33 2.29
N THR A 120 11.13 15.38 2.29
CA THR A 120 10.77 16.68 2.89
C THR A 120 9.54 17.28 2.23
N ALA A 121 9.42 17.20 0.90
CA ALA A 121 8.27 17.72 0.17
C ALA A 121 6.96 16.99 0.51
N ILE A 122 7.03 15.69 0.83
CA ILE A 122 5.88 14.89 1.27
C ILE A 122 5.47 15.24 2.70
N GLN A 123 6.42 15.48 3.60
CA GLN A 123 6.12 15.85 4.98
C GLN A 123 5.42 17.21 5.08
N ARG A 124 5.82 18.18 4.24
CA ARG A 124 5.24 19.54 4.21
C ARG A 124 3.78 19.61 3.72
N LYS A 125 3.21 18.54 3.17
CA LYS A 125 1.88 18.54 2.53
C LYS A 125 0.76 17.85 3.33
N THR A 126 0.89 17.68 4.65
CA THR A 126 -0.22 17.18 5.48
C THR A 126 -0.66 18.29 6.43
N PRO A 127 -1.88 18.84 6.24
CA PRO A 127 -3.00 18.31 7.00
C PRO A 127 -4.13 17.89 6.07
N ILE A 128 -4.51 16.62 6.16
CA ILE A 128 -5.81 16.16 5.67
C ILE A 128 -6.73 16.21 6.89
N GLN A 129 -7.58 17.24 6.95
CA GLN A 129 -8.91 17.16 7.53
C GLN A 129 -9.89 17.21 6.36
#